data_AF-A0AAD3DX38-F1
#
_entry.id   AF-A0AAD3DX38-F1
#
_cell.length_a   1.000
_cell.length_b   1.000
_cell.length_c   1.000
_cell.angle_alpha   90.00
_cell.angle_beta   90.00
_cell.angle_gamma   90.00
#
_symmetry.space_group_name_H-M   'P 1'
#
loop_
_entity.id
_entity.type
_entity.pdbx_description
1 polymer ?
#
loop_
_entity_poly.entity_id
_entity_poly.type
_entity_poly.pdbx_seq_one_letter_code
_entity_poly.pdbx_strand_id
1 'polypeptide(L)'
;MVLRQLLGACHRLHSLHTRRNLAPLTTLQLHNTSSSHSAASPRLLPSLPPARRPQPLFPLTARLHTPQPRPLTRRLSSVSASHDGAASAGTYLGDLYPASPPTHDHPAGPTGGDSSRARRATRGRMANSKYEYVKQYELDDTLLPGCWIVVRIDGKGFTKFSDLHGFEKPNDKRALDLMDECAKEVMNEFPDVRLAYGESDEYSFVLGRDTAMYGRRASKIVSLLVSCFTATYVARWSAHLPDTPLRATPMFDGRAVCYPLDHDLRDYLAWRQADTHINNQYNTCFWALVKGGKSPAEAQAVLRGTQAAFKNELLFRDFGINYAHLPDQFKKGSVVIRQKALLEVKRREDGSPVLRERSVPTVMHADIIRDDFWEAHPQLLAP
;
A
#
# COMPACT_ATOMS: atom_id res chain seq x y z
N MET A 1 9.96 -16.74 13.32
CA MET A 1 9.60 -17.49 14.55
C MET A 1 9.87 -16.64 15.81
N VAL A 2 9.37 -15.39 15.84
CA VAL A 2 9.53 -14.44 16.98
C VAL A 2 8.19 -13.78 17.36
N LEU A 3 7.11 -13.99 16.58
CA LEU A 3 5.82 -13.34 16.81
C LEU A 3 4.83 -14.13 17.69
N ARG A 4 5.30 -15.05 18.53
CA ARG A 4 4.44 -15.85 19.45
C ARG A 4 4.67 -15.62 20.94
N GLN A 5 5.60 -14.74 21.34
CA GLN A 5 5.92 -14.54 22.77
C GLN A 5 5.41 -13.23 23.40
N LEU A 6 4.78 -12.32 22.63
CA LEU A 6 4.32 -11.03 23.17
C LEU A 6 2.84 -10.98 23.63
N LEU A 7 2.07 -12.06 23.45
CA LEU A 7 0.66 -12.12 23.85
C LEU A 7 0.42 -12.57 25.32
N GLY A 8 1.47 -12.78 26.11
CA GLY A 8 1.37 -13.35 27.47
C GLY A 8 1.29 -12.36 28.63
N ALA A 9 1.44 -11.04 28.41
CA ALA A 9 1.73 -10.10 29.51
C ALA A 9 0.61 -9.10 29.86
N CYS A 10 -0.50 -9.00 29.11
CA CYS A 10 -1.50 -7.95 29.32
C CYS A 10 -2.64 -8.27 30.30
N HIS A 11 -2.65 -9.44 30.98
CA HIS A 11 -3.80 -9.84 31.81
C HIS A 11 -3.64 -9.72 33.33
N ARG A 12 -2.61 -9.03 33.83
CA ARG A 12 -2.49 -8.76 35.28
C ARG A 12 -1.97 -7.35 35.51
N LEU A 13 -2.89 -6.39 35.62
CA LEU A 13 -2.78 -5.15 36.41
C LEU A 13 -4.09 -4.36 36.23
N HIS A 14 -5.16 -4.84 36.85
CA HIS A 14 -6.39 -4.07 37.07
C HIS A 14 -6.90 -4.42 38.47
N SER A 15 -6.36 -3.73 39.48
CA SER A 15 -7.00 -3.49 40.77
C SER A 15 -6.09 -2.59 41.60
N LEU A 16 -6.70 -1.71 42.41
CA LEU A 16 -6.10 -0.77 43.37
C LEU A 16 -5.79 0.64 42.82
N HIS A 17 -6.81 1.50 42.76
CA HIS A 17 -6.97 2.53 43.81
C HIS A 17 -8.29 3.30 43.63
N THR A 18 -9.08 3.34 44.70
CA THR A 18 -10.26 4.18 44.86
C THR A 18 -10.02 5.19 45.97
N ARG A 19 -10.44 6.43 45.69
CA ARG A 19 -10.92 7.49 46.61
C ARG A 19 -9.94 8.16 47.59
N ARG A 20 -9.78 9.48 47.41
CA ARG A 20 -10.10 10.50 48.43
C ARG A 20 -10.44 11.85 47.78
N ASN A 21 -11.41 12.54 48.38
CA ASN A 21 -12.19 13.69 47.90
C ASN A 21 -11.57 15.06 48.23
N LEU A 22 -11.93 16.06 47.39
CA LEU A 22 -12.35 17.49 47.61
C LEU A 22 -11.81 18.25 48.85
N ALA A 23 -11.42 19.53 48.83
CA ALA A 23 -12.11 20.74 48.33
C ALA A 23 -11.15 22.01 48.35
N PRO A 24 -11.60 23.23 47.93
CA PRO A 24 -10.79 24.32 47.32
C PRO A 24 -10.58 25.60 48.19
N LEU A 25 -9.86 26.62 47.68
CA LEU A 25 -9.97 28.09 47.98
C LEU A 25 -8.96 28.91 47.12
N THR A 26 -9.43 29.68 46.12
CA THR A 26 -9.52 31.19 46.03
C THR A 26 -8.23 32.01 45.81
N THR A 27 -8.19 32.63 44.61
CA THR A 27 -8.06 34.07 44.29
C THR A 27 -7.03 34.97 45.00
N LEU A 28 -6.13 35.59 44.21
CA LEU A 28 -5.75 37.00 44.39
C LEU A 28 -5.14 37.61 43.11
N GLN A 29 -5.73 38.73 42.68
CA GLN A 29 -5.27 39.66 41.64
C GLN A 29 -4.07 40.51 42.14
N LEU A 30 -3.34 41.15 41.21
CA LEU A 30 -2.94 42.58 41.19
C LEU A 30 -2.07 42.81 39.92
N HIS A 31 -2.59 43.50 38.89
CA HIS A 31 -2.40 44.92 38.55
C HIS A 31 -1.00 45.35 38.03
N ASN A 32 -0.89 45.37 36.70
CA ASN A 32 -0.64 46.52 35.81
C ASN A 32 0.21 47.72 36.32
N THR A 33 1.31 48.02 35.61
CA THR A 33 1.74 49.39 35.28
C THR A 33 2.50 49.46 33.95
N SER A 34 2.13 50.46 33.17
CA SER A 34 2.55 50.90 31.84
C SER A 34 3.76 51.84 31.81
N SER A 35 4.51 51.87 30.70
CA SER A 35 5.06 53.07 29.99
C SER A 35 6.18 52.62 29.02
N SER A 36 5.99 52.58 27.69
CA SER A 36 6.14 53.66 26.70
C SER A 36 7.55 54.27 26.57
N HIS A 37 8.28 53.93 25.49
CA HIS A 37 9.06 54.90 24.71
C HIS A 37 9.34 54.41 23.28
N SER A 38 9.43 55.38 22.38
CA SER A 38 9.29 55.31 20.93
C SER A 38 10.60 55.75 20.23
N ALA A 39 10.73 55.31 18.97
CA ALA A 39 11.51 55.89 17.87
C ALA A 39 13.04 55.65 17.85
N ALA A 40 13.52 54.97 16.79
CA ALA A 40 13.99 55.62 15.55
C ALA A 40 14.80 54.65 14.66
N SER A 41 14.47 54.59 13.37
CA SER A 41 15.30 54.01 12.31
C SER A 41 16.46 54.94 11.93
N PRO A 42 17.49 54.42 11.26
CA PRO A 42 18.02 55.14 10.09
C PRO A 42 18.25 54.25 8.86
N ARG A 43 18.26 54.93 7.70
CA ARG A 43 18.33 54.45 6.33
C ARG A 43 19.76 54.08 5.85
N LEU A 44 19.75 53.22 4.83
CA LEU A 44 20.77 52.87 3.82
C LEU A 44 21.78 53.96 3.39
N LEU A 45 23.01 53.53 3.09
CA LEU A 45 23.78 53.82 1.86
C LEU A 45 24.83 52.70 1.60
N PRO A 46 25.22 52.42 0.33
CA PRO A 46 25.91 51.19 -0.09
C PRO A 46 27.40 51.39 -0.44
N SER A 47 28.22 50.32 -0.36
CA SER A 47 29.46 50.20 -1.16
C SER A 47 30.06 48.78 -1.25
N LEU A 48 30.10 48.32 -2.50
CA LEU A 48 31.13 47.55 -3.24
C LEU A 48 31.46 46.07 -2.91
N PRO A 49 31.64 45.23 -3.97
CA PRO A 49 31.74 43.77 -3.86
C PRO A 49 33.19 43.28 -3.76
N PRO A 50 33.46 42.11 -3.15
CA PRO A 50 34.75 41.45 -3.29
C PRO A 50 34.84 40.59 -4.56
N ALA A 51 36.03 40.67 -5.14
CA ALA A 51 36.54 40.11 -6.38
C ALA A 51 36.21 38.63 -6.70
N ARG A 52 35.97 38.39 -8.01
CA ARG A 52 36.04 37.09 -8.69
C ARG A 52 37.41 36.45 -8.49
N ARG A 53 37.45 35.20 -8.05
CA ARG A 53 38.62 34.31 -8.20
C ARG A 53 38.55 33.58 -9.55
N PRO A 54 39.70 33.34 -10.21
CA PRO A 54 39.77 32.83 -11.57
C PRO A 54 39.51 31.33 -11.66
N GLN A 55 38.86 30.92 -12.75
CA GLN A 55 38.77 29.51 -13.17
C GLN A 55 40.15 29.01 -13.64
N PRO A 56 40.53 27.76 -13.35
CA PRO A 56 41.59 27.09 -14.09
C PRO A 56 41.04 26.47 -15.39
N LEU A 57 41.80 26.71 -16.44
CA LEU A 57 41.64 26.23 -17.81
C LEU A 57 41.62 24.69 -17.92
N PHE A 58 40.77 24.20 -18.82
CA PHE A 58 40.88 22.87 -19.44
C PHE A 58 42.20 22.73 -20.21
N PRO A 59 42.85 21.56 -20.17
CA PRO A 59 43.65 21.09 -21.29
C PRO A 59 42.79 20.24 -22.25
N LEU A 60 42.87 20.60 -23.53
CA LEU A 60 42.48 19.78 -24.68
C LEU A 60 43.40 18.55 -24.83
N THR A 61 42.93 17.60 -25.65
CA THR A 61 43.58 16.38 -26.21
C THR A 61 43.32 15.10 -25.37
N ALA A 62 42.94 13.95 -25.91
CA ALA A 62 42.91 13.47 -27.29
C ALA A 62 41.71 12.53 -27.53
N ARG A 63 41.19 12.54 -28.76
CA ARG A 63 40.21 11.59 -29.28
C ARG A 63 40.82 10.19 -29.37
N LEU A 64 40.13 9.18 -28.84
CA LEU A 64 40.22 7.81 -29.33
C LEU A 64 38.80 7.33 -29.67
N HIS A 65 38.56 7.18 -30.97
CA HIS A 65 37.41 6.52 -31.56
C HIS A 65 37.44 5.03 -31.20
N THR A 66 36.38 4.51 -30.59
CA THR A 66 35.95 3.11 -30.81
C THR A 66 34.42 3.04 -30.83
N PRO A 67 33.84 2.13 -31.65
CA PRO A 67 32.53 2.34 -32.27
C PRO A 67 31.36 1.80 -31.45
N GLN A 68 30.22 2.50 -31.55
CA GLN A 68 28.92 2.04 -31.10
C GLN A 68 28.34 0.95 -32.02
N PRO A 69 27.65 -0.08 -31.49
CA PRO A 69 26.86 -1.00 -32.30
C PRO A 69 25.50 -0.40 -32.68
N ARG A 70 25.16 -0.47 -33.98
CA ARG A 70 23.86 -0.08 -34.54
C ARG A 70 22.75 -1.06 -34.13
N PRO A 71 21.49 -0.59 -33.97
CA PRO A 71 20.35 -1.46 -33.71
C PRO A 71 19.86 -2.13 -34.99
N LEU A 72 19.61 -3.45 -34.93
CA LEU A 72 18.92 -4.20 -35.97
C LEU A 72 17.41 -3.94 -35.89
N THR A 73 16.90 -3.16 -36.84
CA THR A 73 15.48 -3.07 -37.16
C THR A 73 15.00 -4.39 -37.77
N ARG A 74 14.07 -5.09 -37.12
CA ARG A 74 13.30 -6.16 -37.78
C ARG A 74 11.84 -5.72 -37.89
N ARG A 75 11.43 -5.46 -39.13
CA ARG A 75 10.05 -5.21 -39.55
C ARG A 75 9.14 -6.36 -39.10
N LEU A 76 8.02 -6.02 -38.47
CA LEU A 76 6.84 -6.89 -38.39
C LEU A 76 6.00 -6.61 -39.64
N SER A 77 5.92 -7.59 -40.54
CA SER A 77 4.95 -7.62 -41.62
C SER A 77 3.74 -8.43 -41.17
N SER A 78 2.59 -7.78 -41.25
CA SER A 78 1.24 -8.34 -41.23
C SER A 78 1.05 -9.45 -42.28
N VAL A 79 0.44 -10.59 -41.91
CA VAL A 79 -0.43 -11.36 -42.81
C VAL A 79 -1.53 -12.05 -41.99
N SER A 80 -2.75 -11.76 -42.41
CA SER A 80 -4.05 -12.33 -42.05
C SER A 80 -4.36 -13.64 -42.77
N ALA A 81 -5.41 -14.34 -42.31
CA ALA A 81 -6.14 -15.45 -42.95
C ALA A 81 -5.48 -16.83 -42.77
N SER A 82 -6.18 -17.95 -42.64
CA SER A 82 -7.61 -18.29 -42.53
C SER A 82 -7.68 -19.81 -42.28
N HIS A 83 -8.73 -20.24 -41.58
CA HIS A 83 -9.48 -21.51 -41.69
C HIS A 83 -8.84 -22.83 -42.17
N ASP A 84 -9.29 -23.86 -41.45
CA ASP A 84 -9.52 -25.26 -41.85
C ASP A 84 -8.41 -26.29 -41.67
N GLY A 85 -8.81 -27.43 -41.09
CA GLY A 85 -8.35 -28.72 -41.57
C GLY A 85 -7.69 -29.66 -40.57
N ALA A 86 -8.53 -30.38 -39.82
CA ALA A 86 -8.47 -31.83 -39.67
C ALA A 86 -7.25 -32.55 -39.04
N ALA A 87 -7.61 -33.41 -38.08
CA ALA A 87 -7.17 -34.80 -37.92
C ALA A 87 -5.68 -35.10 -37.64
N SER A 88 -5.37 -35.52 -36.42
CA SER A 88 -5.39 -36.94 -36.01
C SER A 88 -4.51 -37.13 -34.78
N ALA A 89 -5.09 -37.81 -33.80
CA ALA A 89 -4.45 -38.21 -32.55
C ALA A 89 -4.24 -39.73 -32.57
N GLY A 90 -3.21 -40.18 -31.85
CA GLY A 90 -2.94 -41.56 -31.49
C GLY A 90 -1.42 -41.74 -31.39
N THR A 91 -0.81 -42.14 -30.27
CA THR A 91 -1.23 -43.20 -29.35
C THR A 91 -0.36 -43.10 -28.08
N TYR A 92 -0.90 -43.40 -26.89
CA TYR A 92 -0.42 -44.45 -25.97
C TYR A 92 -0.89 -44.27 -24.51
N LEU A 93 -1.31 -45.41 -23.92
CA LEU A 93 -1.46 -45.77 -22.50
C LEU A 93 -2.61 -45.08 -21.73
N GLY A 94 -3.45 -45.75 -20.96
CA GLY A 94 -3.53 -47.15 -20.51
C GLY A 94 -4.64 -47.22 -19.45
N ASP A 95 -5.35 -48.33 -19.40
CA ASP A 95 -6.56 -48.58 -18.60
C ASP A 95 -6.37 -48.47 -17.08
N LEU A 96 -7.46 -48.17 -16.36
CA LEU A 96 -8.07 -49.00 -15.28
C LEU A 96 -8.99 -48.15 -14.36
N TYR A 97 -10.30 -48.40 -14.41
CA TYR A 97 -11.24 -48.10 -13.31
C TYR A 97 -12.30 -49.22 -13.22
N PRO A 98 -12.74 -49.64 -12.01
CA PRO A 98 -13.61 -50.79 -11.84
C PRO A 98 -15.12 -50.47 -11.79
N ALA A 99 -15.88 -51.41 -12.38
CA ALA A 99 -17.24 -51.94 -12.12
C ALA A 99 -18.35 -51.07 -11.47
N SER A 100 -19.46 -50.97 -12.21
CA SER A 100 -20.82 -50.56 -11.77
C SER A 100 -21.59 -51.68 -11.05
N PRO A 101 -22.60 -51.38 -10.20
CA PRO A 101 -23.50 -52.38 -9.62
C PRO A 101 -24.75 -52.65 -10.49
N PRO A 102 -25.49 -53.77 -10.26
CA PRO A 102 -26.39 -54.35 -11.24
C PRO A 102 -27.84 -53.86 -11.20
N THR A 103 -28.49 -54.00 -12.35
CA THR A 103 -29.91 -53.80 -12.65
C THR A 103 -30.77 -54.97 -12.15
N HIS A 104 -31.96 -54.67 -11.63
CA HIS A 104 -33.04 -55.64 -11.44
C HIS A 104 -34.15 -55.40 -12.47
N ASP A 105 -34.45 -56.46 -13.24
CA ASP A 105 -35.59 -56.59 -14.14
C ASP A 105 -36.84 -57.10 -13.42
N HIS A 106 -38.04 -56.68 -13.88
CA HIS A 106 -39.23 -57.53 -14.09
C HIS A 106 -40.39 -56.76 -14.80
N PRO A 107 -41.38 -57.44 -15.44
CA PRO A 107 -41.83 -57.07 -16.80
C PRO A 107 -43.35 -56.86 -17.00
N ALA A 108 -43.68 -56.40 -18.23
CA ALA A 108 -44.87 -56.65 -19.09
C ALA A 108 -46.26 -56.05 -18.77
N GLY A 109 -46.86 -55.40 -19.79
CA GLY A 109 -48.32 -55.25 -19.99
C GLY A 109 -48.75 -54.00 -20.80
N PRO A 110 -49.79 -54.05 -21.67
CA PRO A 110 -49.76 -53.39 -22.99
C PRO A 110 -50.86 -52.34 -23.30
N THR A 111 -50.79 -51.77 -24.51
CA THR A 111 -51.86 -51.22 -25.40
C THR A 111 -52.15 -49.70 -25.43
N GLY A 112 -52.42 -49.23 -26.67
CA GLY A 112 -52.98 -47.90 -27.03
C GLY A 112 -51.90 -46.85 -27.28
N GLY A 113 -51.62 -46.36 -28.50
CA GLY A 113 -52.57 -45.88 -29.50
C GLY A 113 -52.59 -44.36 -29.44
N ASP A 114 -51.59 -43.68 -30.02
CA ASP A 114 -51.80 -42.39 -30.69
C ASP A 114 -50.60 -42.03 -31.56
N SER A 115 -50.85 -41.97 -32.87
CA SER A 115 -49.95 -41.47 -33.88
C SER A 115 -50.06 -39.94 -33.96
N SER A 116 -49.63 -39.25 -32.92
CA SER A 116 -49.34 -37.82 -32.97
C SER A 116 -47.83 -37.64 -32.81
N ARG A 117 -47.14 -37.60 -33.96
CA ARG A 117 -45.69 -37.39 -34.07
C ARG A 117 -45.38 -35.97 -33.60
N ALA A 118 -45.35 -35.77 -32.29
CA ALA A 118 -44.77 -34.61 -31.65
C ALA A 118 -43.34 -34.52 -32.17
N ARG A 119 -43.06 -33.49 -32.97
CA ARG A 119 -41.71 -33.00 -33.21
C ARG A 119 -41.17 -32.55 -31.85
N ARG A 120 -40.70 -33.52 -31.05
CA ARG A 120 -39.90 -33.28 -29.87
C ARG A 120 -38.60 -32.73 -30.42
N ALA A 121 -38.52 -31.40 -30.47
CA ALA A 121 -37.28 -30.70 -30.66
C ALA A 121 -36.30 -31.32 -29.65
N THR A 122 -35.33 -32.08 -30.16
CA THR A 122 -34.11 -32.40 -29.45
C THR A 122 -33.47 -31.06 -29.16
N ARG A 123 -33.85 -30.42 -28.05
CA ARG A 123 -33.08 -29.33 -27.44
C ARG A 123 -31.72 -29.95 -27.17
N GLY A 124 -30.79 -29.72 -28.09
CA GLY A 124 -29.42 -30.16 -27.96
C GLY A 124 -28.94 -29.72 -26.59
N ARG A 125 -28.58 -30.68 -25.74
CA ARG A 125 -28.00 -30.41 -24.43
C ARG A 125 -26.78 -29.55 -24.69
N MET A 126 -26.86 -28.25 -24.36
CA MET A 126 -25.82 -27.26 -24.65
C MET A 126 -24.46 -27.85 -24.26
N ALA A 127 -23.47 -27.78 -25.14
CA ALA A 127 -22.22 -28.54 -24.97
C ALA A 127 -21.49 -28.25 -23.63
N ASN A 128 -21.71 -27.08 -23.04
CA ASN A 128 -21.13 -26.70 -21.75
C ASN A 128 -21.96 -27.18 -20.53
N SER A 129 -23.24 -27.50 -20.71
CA SER A 129 -24.13 -27.92 -19.61
C SER A 129 -23.72 -29.25 -18.95
N LYS A 130 -22.92 -30.08 -19.64
CA LYS A 130 -22.31 -31.29 -19.04
C LYS A 130 -21.19 -30.98 -18.04
N TYR A 131 -20.60 -29.78 -18.11
CA TYR A 131 -19.48 -29.38 -17.26
C TYR A 131 -19.87 -28.32 -16.23
N GLU A 132 -21.02 -27.67 -16.38
CA GLU A 132 -21.44 -26.55 -15.52
C GLU A 132 -21.54 -26.88 -14.03
N TYR A 133 -21.71 -28.16 -13.67
CA TYR A 133 -21.72 -28.60 -12.27
C TYR A 133 -20.44 -28.20 -11.50
N VAL A 134 -19.30 -28.03 -12.18
CA VAL A 134 -18.04 -27.64 -11.52
C VAL A 134 -18.10 -26.25 -10.87
N LYS A 135 -19.00 -25.38 -11.33
CA LYS A 135 -19.21 -24.05 -10.71
C LYS A 135 -19.72 -24.16 -9.26
N GLN A 136 -20.36 -25.27 -8.90
CA GLN A 136 -20.89 -25.49 -7.54
C GLN A 136 -19.78 -25.70 -6.49
N TYR A 137 -18.52 -25.92 -6.92
CA TYR A 137 -17.36 -26.02 -6.03
C TYR A 137 -16.76 -24.66 -5.67
N GLU A 138 -17.17 -23.57 -6.33
CA GLU A 138 -16.78 -22.22 -5.92
C GLU A 138 -17.40 -21.90 -4.56
N LEU A 139 -16.58 -21.51 -3.60
CA LEU A 139 -17.03 -21.13 -2.27
C LEU A 139 -17.46 -19.66 -2.26
N ASP A 140 -18.57 -19.37 -1.58
CA ASP A 140 -18.94 -17.99 -1.28
C ASP A 140 -18.00 -17.41 -0.23
N ASP A 141 -17.42 -16.26 -0.53
CA ASP A 141 -16.45 -15.56 0.30
C ASP A 141 -16.89 -14.12 0.58
N THR A 142 -18.20 -13.92 0.66
CA THR A 142 -18.83 -12.64 0.96
C THR A 142 -18.49 -12.16 2.37
N LEU A 143 -17.94 -10.95 2.48
CA LEU A 143 -17.55 -10.33 3.75
C LEU A 143 -18.78 -9.76 4.50
N LEU A 144 -18.74 -9.87 5.84
CA LEU A 144 -19.85 -9.51 6.73
C LEU A 144 -20.36 -8.07 6.46
N PRO A 145 -21.65 -7.85 6.16
CA PRO A 145 -22.23 -6.52 5.98
C PRO A 145 -22.11 -5.62 7.23
N GLY A 146 -22.08 -4.31 7.04
CA GLY A 146 -22.00 -3.32 8.14
C GLY A 146 -20.62 -3.21 8.80
N CYS A 147 -19.67 -4.07 8.43
CA CYS A 147 -18.30 -4.00 8.89
C CYS A 147 -17.43 -3.19 7.92
N TRP A 148 -16.47 -2.45 8.47
CA TRP A 148 -15.34 -1.95 7.71
C TRP A 148 -14.60 -3.12 7.09
N ILE A 149 -14.13 -2.96 5.86
CA ILE A 149 -13.22 -3.93 5.24
C ILE A 149 -11.86 -3.26 5.17
N VAL A 150 -10.86 -3.87 5.80
CA VAL A 150 -9.46 -3.50 5.63
C VAL A 150 -8.80 -4.52 4.74
N VAL A 151 -8.29 -4.07 3.59
CA VAL A 151 -7.43 -4.87 2.73
C VAL A 151 -5.99 -4.45 2.96
N ARG A 152 -5.20 -5.33 3.59
CA ARG A 152 -3.77 -5.10 3.75
C ARG A 152 -3.00 -5.85 2.67
N ILE A 153 -2.11 -5.12 2.00
CA ILE A 153 -1.20 -5.57 0.96
C ILE A 153 0.22 -5.52 1.52
N ASP A 154 1.03 -6.54 1.26
CA ASP A 154 2.40 -6.67 1.79
C ASP A 154 3.37 -7.21 0.73
N GLY A 155 4.56 -6.63 0.64
CA GLY A 155 5.61 -6.97 -0.30
C GLY A 155 6.19 -8.38 -0.09
N LYS A 156 5.96 -9.29 -1.04
CA LYS A 156 6.47 -10.66 -0.94
C LYS A 156 8.00 -10.71 -1.06
N GLY A 157 8.66 -10.96 0.07
CA GLY A 157 10.11 -11.13 0.13
C GLY A 157 10.86 -9.82 -0.12
N PHE A 158 10.28 -8.71 0.31
CA PHE A 158 10.76 -7.37 -0.06
C PHE A 158 12.14 -7.03 0.51
N THR A 159 12.60 -7.71 1.56
CA THR A 159 14.01 -7.60 2.01
C THR A 159 14.97 -7.93 0.86
N LYS A 160 14.82 -9.10 0.23
CA LYS A 160 15.65 -9.52 -0.91
C LYS A 160 15.44 -8.62 -2.12
N PHE A 161 14.21 -8.16 -2.34
CA PHE A 161 13.90 -7.22 -3.41
C PHE A 161 14.64 -5.90 -3.21
N SER A 162 14.59 -5.33 -2.01
CA SER A 162 15.24 -4.06 -1.68
C SER A 162 16.77 -4.14 -1.79
N ASP A 163 17.36 -5.26 -1.35
CA ASP A 163 18.81 -5.48 -1.44
C ASP A 163 19.22 -5.65 -2.91
N LEU A 164 18.45 -6.41 -3.70
CA LEU A 164 18.68 -6.56 -5.13
C LEU A 164 18.63 -5.22 -5.85
N HIS A 165 17.79 -4.28 -5.45
CA HIS A 165 17.67 -2.97 -6.10
C HIS A 165 18.51 -1.88 -5.44
N GLY A 166 19.31 -2.22 -4.43
CA GLY A 166 20.20 -1.26 -3.76
C GLY A 166 19.47 -0.13 -3.07
N PHE A 167 18.33 -0.42 -2.44
CA PHE A 167 17.56 0.58 -1.71
C PHE A 167 18.38 1.17 -0.56
N GLU A 168 18.23 2.48 -0.35
CA GLU A 168 18.83 3.13 0.81
C GLU A 168 18.29 2.55 2.12
N LYS A 169 19.20 2.37 3.08
CA LYS A 169 18.87 1.91 4.44
C LYS A 169 19.12 3.03 5.46
N PRO A 170 18.26 3.23 6.46
CA PRO A 170 17.11 2.39 6.81
C PRO A 170 15.88 2.55 5.90
N ASN A 171 15.74 3.69 5.22
CA ASN A 171 14.57 4.01 4.40
C ASN A 171 15.02 4.57 3.05
N ASP A 172 14.37 4.14 1.96
CA ASP A 172 14.56 4.72 0.62
C ASP A 172 13.35 5.57 0.27
N LYS A 173 13.55 6.89 0.23
CA LYS A 173 12.49 7.88 -0.05
C LYS A 173 11.81 7.62 -1.40
N ARG A 174 12.58 7.21 -2.41
CA ARG A 174 12.05 7.00 -3.77
C ARG A 174 11.12 5.80 -3.81
N ALA A 175 11.49 4.73 -3.11
CA ALA A 175 10.67 3.53 -3.00
C ALA A 175 9.37 3.79 -2.22
N LEU A 176 9.44 4.54 -1.12
CA LEU A 176 8.26 4.91 -0.34
C LEU A 176 7.32 5.82 -1.15
N ASP A 177 7.88 6.79 -1.89
CA ASP A 177 7.07 7.66 -2.77
C ASP A 177 6.41 6.87 -3.90
N LEU A 178 7.06 5.82 -4.41
CA LEU A 178 6.45 4.91 -5.38
C LEU A 178 5.28 4.14 -4.76
N MET A 179 5.42 3.63 -3.53
CA MET A 179 4.34 2.97 -2.80
C MET A 179 3.15 3.91 -2.58
N ASP A 180 3.41 5.17 -2.25
CA ASP A 180 2.39 6.20 -2.07
C ASP A 180 1.67 6.54 -3.39
N GLU A 181 2.39 6.60 -4.51
CA GLU A 181 1.78 6.78 -5.83
C GLU A 181 0.90 5.58 -6.21
N CYS A 182 1.31 4.36 -5.87
CA CYS A 182 0.48 3.17 -6.06
C CYS A 182 -0.81 3.23 -5.24
N ALA A 183 -0.74 3.66 -3.98
CA ALA A 183 -1.90 3.79 -3.13
C ALA A 183 -2.88 4.87 -3.63
N LYS A 184 -2.36 6.00 -4.11
CA LYS A 184 -3.17 7.04 -4.76
C LYS A 184 -3.91 6.48 -5.97
N GLU A 185 -3.23 5.69 -6.80
CA GLU A 185 -3.87 5.10 -7.99
C GLU A 185 -4.94 4.07 -7.62
N VAL A 186 -4.70 3.23 -6.61
CA VAL A 186 -5.74 2.35 -6.06
C VAL A 186 -6.94 3.17 -5.60
N MET A 187 -6.72 4.26 -4.87
CA MET A 187 -7.84 5.13 -4.47
C MET A 187 -8.50 5.81 -5.68
N ASN A 188 -7.79 6.15 -6.75
CA ASN A 188 -8.43 6.69 -7.94
C ASN A 188 -9.36 5.67 -8.61
N GLU A 189 -8.90 4.42 -8.76
CA GLU A 189 -9.63 3.34 -9.42
C GLU A 189 -10.78 2.79 -8.58
N PHE A 190 -10.64 2.81 -7.24
CA PHE A 190 -11.64 2.30 -6.30
C PHE A 190 -12.19 3.41 -5.39
N PRO A 191 -13.27 4.11 -5.80
CA PRO A 191 -13.87 5.21 -5.03
C PRO A 191 -14.28 4.85 -3.60
N ASP A 192 -14.73 3.61 -3.38
CA ASP A 192 -15.17 3.08 -2.08
C ASP A 192 -14.04 3.00 -1.03
N VAL A 193 -12.78 3.08 -1.45
CA VAL A 193 -11.65 3.22 -0.53
C VAL A 193 -11.66 4.64 0.04
N ARG A 194 -11.87 4.73 1.36
CA ARG A 194 -12.02 5.99 2.09
C ARG A 194 -10.69 6.52 2.64
N LEU A 195 -9.86 5.61 3.12
CA LEU A 195 -8.55 5.90 3.69
C LEU A 195 -7.59 4.79 3.28
N ALA A 196 -6.33 5.16 3.04
CA ALA A 196 -5.24 4.21 2.94
C ALA A 196 -4.10 4.59 3.90
N TYR A 197 -3.42 3.61 4.48
CA TYR A 197 -2.26 3.81 5.35
C TYR A 197 -1.11 2.90 4.93
N GLY A 198 0.08 3.44 4.72
CA GLY A 198 1.26 2.70 4.26
C GLY A 198 2.50 2.92 5.12
N GLU A 199 3.28 1.85 5.25
CA GLU A 199 4.61 1.84 5.86
C GLU A 199 5.48 0.75 5.23
N SER A 200 6.79 1.00 5.10
CA SER A 200 7.75 0.04 4.55
C SER A 200 7.27 -0.50 3.18
N ASP A 201 6.95 -1.78 3.12
CA ASP A 201 6.52 -2.56 1.97
C ASP A 201 5.05 -2.97 2.05
N GLU A 202 4.27 -2.37 2.96
CA GLU A 202 2.84 -2.63 3.14
C GLU A 202 1.95 -1.39 2.95
N TYR A 203 0.70 -1.66 2.58
CA TYR A 203 -0.38 -0.67 2.54
C TYR A 203 -1.71 -1.30 2.99
N SER A 204 -2.46 -0.57 3.81
CA SER A 204 -3.81 -0.93 4.25
C SER A 204 -4.82 -0.01 3.57
N PHE A 205 -5.82 -0.58 2.91
CA PHE A 205 -6.93 0.15 2.26
C PHE A 205 -8.21 -0.10 3.03
N VAL A 206 -8.88 0.97 3.46
CA VAL A 206 -10.11 0.93 4.27
C VAL A 206 -11.30 1.23 3.37
N LEU A 207 -12.20 0.25 3.25
CA LEU A 207 -13.47 0.40 2.53
C LEU A 207 -14.60 0.64 3.53
N GLY A 208 -15.55 1.50 3.14
CA GLY A 208 -16.74 1.86 3.91
C GLY A 208 -17.57 0.66 4.37
N ARG A 209 -18.23 0.78 5.52
CA ARG A 209 -19.13 -0.26 6.06
C ARG A 209 -20.29 -0.60 5.13
N ASP A 210 -20.74 0.43 4.42
CA ASP A 210 -21.83 0.46 3.46
C ASP A 210 -21.43 -0.05 2.08
N THR A 211 -20.15 -0.33 1.82
CA THR A 211 -19.69 -0.73 0.49
C THR A 211 -20.41 -2.01 0.01
N ALA A 212 -20.93 -1.92 -1.21
CA ALA A 212 -21.44 -3.06 -1.97
C ALA A 212 -20.45 -3.52 -3.05
N MET A 213 -19.21 -2.98 -3.05
CA MET A 213 -18.21 -3.20 -4.09
C MET A 213 -18.01 -4.70 -4.34
N TYR A 214 -18.21 -5.10 -5.61
CA TYR A 214 -18.10 -6.50 -6.07
C TYR A 214 -18.94 -7.53 -5.30
N GLY A 215 -20.04 -7.09 -4.66
CA GLY A 215 -20.86 -7.94 -3.81
C GLY A 215 -20.14 -8.34 -2.52
N ARG A 216 -19.16 -7.55 -2.06
CA ARG A 216 -18.33 -7.81 -0.86
C ARG A 216 -17.54 -9.13 -0.90
N ARG A 217 -17.36 -9.73 -2.07
CA ARG A 217 -16.56 -10.96 -2.25
C ARG A 217 -15.08 -10.68 -1.98
N ALA A 218 -14.53 -11.31 -0.94
CA ALA A 218 -13.17 -11.07 -0.48
C ALA A 218 -12.14 -11.27 -1.60
N SER A 219 -12.21 -12.39 -2.32
CA SER A 219 -11.30 -12.73 -3.43
C SER A 219 -11.29 -11.66 -4.52
N LYS A 220 -12.45 -11.14 -4.91
CA LYS A 220 -12.56 -10.09 -5.93
C LYS A 220 -11.96 -8.78 -5.45
N ILE A 221 -12.31 -8.34 -4.24
CA ILE A 221 -11.78 -7.09 -3.68
C ILE A 221 -10.26 -7.19 -3.54
N VAL A 222 -9.75 -8.23 -2.88
CA VAL A 222 -8.32 -8.39 -2.63
C VAL A 222 -7.53 -8.50 -3.93
N SER A 223 -7.95 -9.36 -4.86
CA SER A 223 -7.21 -9.57 -6.11
C SER A 223 -7.14 -8.32 -6.99
N LEU A 224 -8.22 -7.52 -7.05
CA LEU A 224 -8.25 -6.30 -7.86
C LEU A 224 -7.42 -5.18 -7.24
N LEU A 225 -7.47 -4.98 -5.92
CA LEU A 225 -6.63 -4.00 -5.23
C LEU A 225 -5.14 -4.36 -5.38
N VAL A 226 -4.77 -5.63 -5.14
CA VAL A 226 -3.39 -6.12 -5.31
C VAL A 226 -2.92 -6.01 -6.76
N SER A 227 -3.77 -6.37 -7.73
CA SER A 227 -3.43 -6.26 -9.15
C SER A 227 -3.20 -4.81 -9.57
N CYS A 228 -4.08 -3.89 -9.16
CA CYS A 228 -3.94 -2.46 -9.44
C CYS A 228 -2.64 -1.92 -8.82
N PHE A 229 -2.40 -2.20 -7.54
CA PHE A 229 -1.20 -1.76 -6.83
C PHE A 229 0.08 -2.28 -7.52
N THR A 230 0.15 -3.58 -7.82
CA THR A 230 1.32 -4.21 -8.45
C THR A 230 1.56 -3.67 -9.85
N ALA A 231 0.51 -3.53 -10.66
CA ALA A 231 0.61 -3.00 -12.02
C ALA A 231 1.13 -1.55 -12.01
N THR A 232 0.60 -0.72 -11.11
CA THR A 232 1.05 0.67 -10.94
C THR A 232 2.49 0.73 -10.46
N TYR A 233 2.90 -0.15 -9.53
CA TYR A 233 4.27 -0.20 -9.03
C TYR A 233 5.27 -0.44 -10.16
N VAL A 234 4.96 -1.39 -11.05
CA VAL A 234 5.79 -1.66 -12.25
C VAL A 234 5.75 -0.48 -13.22
N ALA A 235 4.56 0.06 -13.51
CA ALA A 235 4.39 1.13 -14.49
C ALA A 235 5.04 2.46 -14.07
N ARG A 236 5.10 2.74 -12.77
CA ARG A 236 5.66 3.98 -12.20
C ARG A 236 7.09 3.82 -11.72
N TRP A 237 7.64 2.60 -11.71
CA TRP A 237 8.99 2.32 -11.23
C TRP A 237 10.05 3.27 -11.79
N SER A 238 10.14 3.40 -13.12
CA SER A 238 11.18 4.21 -13.77
C SER A 238 11.05 5.71 -13.52
N ALA A 239 9.86 6.19 -13.17
CA ALA A 239 9.64 7.60 -12.82
C ALA A 239 10.20 7.92 -11.41
N HIS A 240 10.17 6.97 -10.49
CA HIS A 240 10.64 7.13 -9.12
C HIS A 240 12.09 6.66 -8.91
N LEU A 241 12.51 5.62 -9.63
CA LEU A 241 13.85 5.05 -9.58
C LEU A 241 14.49 5.02 -10.98
N PRO A 242 14.77 6.19 -11.59
CA PRO A 242 15.25 6.27 -12.97
C PRO A 242 16.59 5.56 -13.21
N ASP A 243 17.48 5.59 -12.21
CA ASP A 243 18.83 5.01 -12.31
C ASP A 243 18.89 3.54 -11.81
N THR A 244 17.75 2.95 -11.45
CA THR A 244 17.70 1.59 -10.90
C THR A 244 16.78 0.75 -11.78
N PRO A 245 17.28 -0.10 -12.68
CA PRO A 245 16.42 -0.95 -13.49
C PRO A 245 15.66 -1.96 -12.62
N LEU A 246 14.40 -2.23 -12.96
CA LEU A 246 13.61 -3.27 -12.30
C LEU A 246 14.14 -4.65 -12.70
N ARG A 247 14.84 -5.32 -11.78
CA ARG A 247 15.54 -6.59 -12.00
C ARG A 247 14.76 -7.83 -11.58
N ALA A 248 13.72 -7.66 -10.76
CA ALA A 248 12.84 -8.74 -10.36
C ALA A 248 11.38 -8.28 -10.40
N THR A 249 10.47 -9.21 -10.64
CA THR A 249 9.03 -8.94 -10.61
C THR A 249 8.60 -8.64 -9.17
N PRO A 250 8.08 -7.43 -8.88
CA PRO A 250 7.49 -7.15 -7.58
C PRO A 250 6.22 -7.99 -7.43
N MET A 251 6.02 -8.54 -6.24
CA MET A 251 4.85 -9.32 -5.91
C MET A 251 4.34 -8.84 -4.56
N PHE A 252 3.03 -8.78 -4.43
CA PHE A 252 2.38 -8.42 -3.19
C PHE A 252 1.35 -9.49 -2.83
N ASP A 253 1.26 -9.82 -1.55
CA ASP A 253 0.12 -10.58 -1.02
C ASP A 253 -1.00 -9.61 -0.62
N GLY A 254 -2.18 -10.15 -0.34
CA GLY A 254 -3.29 -9.34 0.14
C GLY A 254 -4.22 -10.14 1.03
N ARG A 255 -4.79 -9.50 2.05
CA ARG A 255 -5.80 -10.09 2.93
C ARG A 255 -6.87 -9.08 3.30
N ALA A 256 -8.12 -9.53 3.37
CA ALA A 256 -9.25 -8.75 3.86
C ALA A 256 -9.56 -9.11 5.31
N VAL A 257 -9.81 -8.11 6.15
CA VAL A 257 -10.24 -8.26 7.55
C VAL A 257 -11.45 -7.36 7.79
N CYS A 258 -12.47 -7.90 8.46
CA CYS A 258 -13.66 -7.14 8.85
C CYS A 258 -13.50 -6.56 10.25
N TYR A 259 -13.77 -5.26 10.39
CA TYR A 259 -13.85 -4.58 11.70
C TYR A 259 -15.26 -4.05 11.95
N PRO A 260 -15.97 -4.53 12.98
CA PRO A 260 -17.37 -4.22 13.18
C PRO A 260 -17.62 -2.85 13.81
N LEU A 261 -16.68 -2.24 14.52
CA LEU A 261 -16.86 -0.96 15.21
C LEU A 261 -15.79 0.07 14.81
N ASP A 262 -16.10 1.36 14.98
CA ASP A 262 -15.18 2.43 14.52
C ASP A 262 -13.91 2.41 15.36
N HIS A 263 -14.04 2.12 16.65
CA HIS A 263 -12.89 1.97 17.52
C HIS A 263 -12.01 0.79 17.09
N ASP A 264 -12.56 -0.34 16.63
CA ASP A 264 -11.76 -1.47 16.14
C ASP A 264 -10.90 -1.07 14.92
N LEU A 265 -11.49 -0.30 13.99
CA LEU A 265 -10.76 0.22 12.84
C LEU A 265 -9.66 1.21 13.27
N ARG A 266 -9.99 2.13 14.18
CA ARG A 266 -9.03 3.12 14.69
C ARG A 266 -7.87 2.44 15.41
N ASP A 267 -8.15 1.43 16.25
CA ASP A 267 -7.15 0.65 16.95
C ASP A 267 -6.26 -0.14 15.98
N TYR A 268 -6.82 -0.70 14.91
CA TYR A 268 -6.03 -1.32 13.84
C TYR A 268 -5.04 -0.33 13.21
N LEU A 269 -5.51 0.86 12.82
CA LEU A 269 -4.66 1.87 12.19
C LEU A 269 -3.61 2.43 13.16
N ALA A 270 -3.99 2.66 14.43
CA ALA A 270 -3.10 3.05 15.49
C ALA A 270 -2.02 1.99 15.75
N TRP A 271 -2.40 0.70 15.72
CA TRP A 271 -1.46 -0.41 15.82
C TRP A 271 -0.44 -0.38 14.67
N ARG A 272 -0.89 -0.18 13.43
CA ARG A 272 0.04 -0.07 12.29
C ARG A 272 0.98 1.12 12.43
N GLN A 273 0.50 2.29 12.85
CA GLN A 273 1.36 3.46 13.03
C GLN A 273 2.31 3.36 14.22
N ALA A 274 1.91 2.72 15.32
CA ALA A 274 2.80 2.43 16.43
C ALA A 274 3.93 1.47 15.99
N ASP A 275 3.61 0.46 15.19
CA ASP A 275 4.58 -0.48 14.61
C ASP A 275 5.60 0.24 13.70
N THR A 276 5.13 1.18 12.86
CA THR A 276 5.98 2.06 12.05
C THR A 276 7.02 2.80 12.89
N HIS A 277 6.60 3.43 13.99
CA HIS A 277 7.50 4.17 14.87
C HIS A 277 8.57 3.27 15.48
N ILE A 278 8.17 2.11 16.01
CA ILE A 278 9.05 1.13 16.64
C ILE A 278 10.07 0.59 15.63
N ASN A 279 9.60 0.16 14.46
CA ASN A 279 10.44 -0.43 13.42
C ASN A 279 11.40 0.60 12.84
N ASN A 280 10.95 1.82 12.54
CA ASN A 280 11.83 2.86 12.00
C ASN A 280 12.92 3.27 13.01
N GLN A 281 12.59 3.43 14.30
CA GLN A 281 13.59 3.76 15.32
C GLN A 281 14.64 2.65 15.45
N TYR A 282 14.20 1.39 15.52
CA TYR A 282 15.09 0.24 15.55
C TYR A 282 15.99 0.17 14.31
N ASN A 283 15.40 0.26 13.11
CA ASN A 283 16.12 0.16 11.84
C ASN A 283 17.13 1.31 11.66
N THR A 284 16.78 2.53 12.09
CA THR A 284 17.70 3.66 12.05
C THR A 284 18.93 3.40 12.92
N CYS A 285 18.74 2.93 14.15
CA CYS A 285 19.87 2.56 15.01
C CYS A 285 20.68 1.43 14.41
N PHE A 286 20.00 0.38 13.93
CA PHE A 286 20.63 -0.81 13.38
C PHE A 286 21.52 -0.47 12.20
N TRP A 287 21.01 0.30 11.23
CA TRP A 287 21.78 0.69 10.05
C TRP A 287 22.84 1.76 10.33
N ALA A 288 22.64 2.64 11.31
CA ALA A 288 23.69 3.53 11.77
C ALA A 288 24.89 2.74 12.34
N LEU A 289 24.62 1.73 13.18
CA LEU A 289 25.65 0.82 13.71
C LEU A 289 26.38 0.04 12.61
N VAL A 290 25.62 -0.51 11.65
CA VAL A 290 26.21 -1.27 10.54
C VAL A 290 27.07 -0.38 9.64
N LYS A 291 26.58 0.82 9.28
CA LYS A 291 27.37 1.81 8.51
C LYS A 291 28.57 2.33 9.29
N GLY A 292 28.49 2.34 10.63
CA GLY A 292 29.60 2.64 11.53
C GLY A 292 30.63 1.51 11.70
N GLY A 293 30.50 0.42 10.95
CA GLY A 293 31.49 -0.67 10.89
C GLY A 293 31.15 -1.91 11.72
N LYS A 294 30.00 -1.96 12.40
CA LYS A 294 29.55 -3.20 13.07
C LYS A 294 28.99 -4.20 12.07
N SER A 295 29.18 -5.48 12.33
CA SER A 295 28.44 -6.53 11.63
C SER A 295 26.94 -6.50 12.01
N PRO A 296 26.05 -7.05 11.17
CA PRO A 296 24.63 -7.22 11.49
C PRO A 296 24.38 -7.93 12.84
N ALA A 297 25.18 -8.95 13.17
CA ALA A 297 25.04 -9.69 14.42
C ALA A 297 25.40 -8.83 15.64
N GLU A 298 26.48 -8.05 15.55
CA GLU A 298 26.88 -7.13 16.62
C GLU A 298 25.86 -6.00 16.80
N ALA A 299 25.35 -5.43 15.71
CA ALA A 299 24.32 -4.39 15.79
C ALA A 299 23.03 -4.92 16.45
N GLN A 300 22.60 -6.14 16.12
CA GLN A 300 21.49 -6.81 16.80
C GLN A 300 21.78 -7.04 18.29
N ALA A 301 22.99 -7.46 18.64
CA ALA A 301 23.37 -7.68 20.03
C ALA A 301 23.32 -6.39 20.86
N VAL A 302 23.80 -5.27 20.31
CA VAL A 302 23.73 -3.94 20.95
C VAL A 302 22.29 -3.49 21.19
N LEU A 303 21.40 -3.73 20.23
CA LEU A 303 20.00 -3.26 20.32
C LEU A 303 19.08 -4.20 21.10
N ARG A 304 19.53 -5.43 21.42
CA ARG A 304 18.72 -6.44 22.09
C ARG A 304 18.27 -5.97 23.47
N GLY A 305 16.95 -6.02 23.72
CA GLY A 305 16.37 -5.66 25.01
C GLY A 305 16.42 -4.16 25.36
N THR A 306 16.88 -3.32 24.43
CA THR A 306 16.98 -1.88 24.67
C THR A 306 15.62 -1.19 24.58
N GLN A 307 15.44 -0.12 25.36
CA GLN A 307 14.24 0.72 25.31
C GLN A 307 14.38 1.86 24.28
N ALA A 308 13.30 2.59 24.03
CA ALA A 308 13.28 3.69 23.07
C ALA A 308 14.22 4.85 23.45
N ALA A 309 14.34 5.17 24.75
CA ALA A 309 15.23 6.22 25.24
C ALA A 309 16.70 5.92 24.91
N PHE A 310 17.15 4.69 25.14
CA PHE A 310 18.50 4.24 24.78
C PHE A 310 18.78 4.40 23.28
N LYS A 311 17.82 4.03 22.42
CA LYS A 311 17.95 4.18 20.97
C LYS A 311 18.09 5.64 20.53
N ASN A 312 17.33 6.55 21.14
CA ASN A 312 17.48 7.99 20.89
C ASN A 312 18.85 8.51 21.31
N GLU A 313 19.33 8.12 22.51
CA GLU A 313 20.64 8.52 22.99
C GLU A 313 21.77 7.98 22.09
N LEU A 314 21.67 6.70 21.70
CA LEU A 314 22.60 6.06 20.78
C LEU A 314 22.70 6.83 19.45
N LEU A 315 21.56 7.14 18.82
CA LEU A 315 21.52 7.91 17.58
C LEU A 315 22.13 9.30 17.73
N PHE A 316 21.79 10.00 18.81
CA PHE A 316 22.24 11.38 19.02
C PHE A 316 23.73 11.45 19.35
N ARG A 317 24.18 10.68 20.35
CA ARG A 317 25.54 10.76 20.89
C ARG A 317 26.57 10.15 19.94
N ASP A 318 26.28 8.97 19.39
CA ASP A 318 27.28 8.20 18.64
C ASP A 318 27.25 8.51 17.15
N PHE A 319 26.11 9.00 16.62
CA PHE A 319 25.92 9.26 15.19
C PHE A 319 25.47 10.69 14.86
N GLY A 320 25.22 11.55 15.85
CA GLY A 320 24.75 12.92 15.61
C GLY A 320 23.34 13.00 14.99
N ILE A 321 22.56 11.92 15.05
CA ILE A 321 21.22 11.83 14.44
C ILE A 321 20.17 12.16 15.49
N ASN A 322 19.46 13.27 15.31
CA ASN A 322 18.25 13.55 16.09
C ASN A 322 17.03 12.87 15.44
N TYR A 323 16.56 11.78 16.04
CA TYR A 323 15.42 11.01 15.52
C TYR A 323 14.16 11.86 15.31
N ALA A 324 13.90 12.84 16.18
CA ALA A 324 12.73 13.71 16.07
C ALA A 324 12.76 14.57 14.79
N HIS A 325 13.94 14.84 14.24
CA HIS A 325 14.14 15.65 13.02
C HIS A 325 14.15 14.80 11.73
N LEU A 326 14.04 13.48 11.81
CA LEU A 326 13.86 12.65 10.62
C LEU A 326 12.55 13.00 9.91
N PRO A 327 12.45 12.79 8.58
CA PRO A 327 11.22 13.01 7.83
C PRO A 327 10.01 12.30 8.46
N ASP A 328 8.87 12.98 8.48
CA ASP A 328 7.65 12.46 9.10
C ASP A 328 7.14 11.18 8.42
N GLN A 329 7.33 11.04 7.09
CA GLN A 329 7.02 9.81 6.35
C GLN A 329 7.71 8.58 6.97
N PHE A 330 8.95 8.71 7.43
CA PHE A 330 9.70 7.59 8.02
C PHE A 330 9.22 7.27 9.44
N LYS A 331 8.79 8.27 10.20
CA LYS A 331 8.39 8.11 11.61
C LYS A 331 6.93 7.74 11.79
N LYS A 332 6.07 8.19 10.87
CA LYS A 332 4.60 8.12 10.97
C LYS A 332 3.94 7.36 9.81
N GLY A 333 4.71 6.98 8.78
CA GLY A 333 4.17 6.38 7.57
C GLY A 333 3.45 7.42 6.70
N SER A 334 2.62 6.90 5.79
CA SER A 334 1.85 7.68 4.84
C SER A 334 0.36 7.39 5.00
N VAL A 335 -0.42 8.46 5.10
CA VAL A 335 -1.89 8.40 5.12
C VAL A 335 -2.37 9.01 3.82
N VAL A 336 -3.26 8.32 3.12
CA VAL A 336 -3.91 8.83 1.91
C VAL A 336 -5.40 8.94 2.18
N ILE A 337 -5.90 10.17 2.07
CA ILE A 337 -7.33 10.47 2.13
C ILE A 337 -7.70 11.34 0.95
N ARG A 338 -8.99 11.36 0.61
CA ARG A 338 -9.45 12.28 -0.44
C ARG A 338 -9.61 13.68 0.13
N GLN A 339 -8.97 14.64 -0.51
CA GLN A 339 -9.12 16.05 -0.19
C GLN A 339 -9.65 16.82 -1.40
N LYS A 340 -10.40 17.88 -1.14
CA LYS A 340 -10.87 18.80 -2.18
C LYS A 340 -9.69 19.65 -2.66
N ALA A 341 -9.43 19.61 -3.96
CA ALA A 341 -8.41 20.42 -4.60
C ALA A 341 -8.97 21.10 -5.85
N LEU A 342 -8.57 22.35 -6.10
CA LEU A 342 -8.84 23.05 -7.35
C LEU A 342 -7.85 22.58 -8.41
N LEU A 343 -8.34 21.84 -9.41
CA LEU A 343 -7.52 21.34 -10.52
C LEU A 343 -7.80 22.13 -11.79
N GLU A 344 -6.74 22.48 -12.52
CA GLU A 344 -6.86 23.01 -13.88
C GLU A 344 -7.34 21.92 -14.83
N VAL A 345 -8.54 22.08 -15.37
CA VAL A 345 -9.16 21.10 -16.28
C VAL A 345 -8.88 21.43 -17.74
N LYS A 346 -8.75 22.72 -18.04
CA LYS A 346 -8.40 23.23 -19.37
C LYS A 346 -7.94 24.68 -19.27
N ARG A 347 -7.24 25.16 -20.31
CA ARG A 347 -7.03 26.59 -20.52
C ARG A 347 -8.08 27.15 -21.47
N ARG A 348 -8.54 28.37 -21.22
CA ARG A 348 -9.35 29.14 -22.17
C ARG A 348 -8.46 29.66 -23.30
N GLU A 349 -9.07 30.17 -24.36
CA GLU A 349 -8.36 30.78 -25.50
C GLU A 349 -7.50 32.00 -25.09
N ASP A 350 -7.88 32.69 -24.00
CA ASP A 350 -7.13 33.79 -23.41
C ASP A 350 -5.95 33.33 -22.50
N GLY A 351 -5.70 32.03 -22.41
CA GLY A 351 -4.64 31.44 -21.58
C GLY A 351 -4.99 31.29 -20.09
N SER A 352 -6.16 31.75 -19.64
CA SER A 352 -6.60 31.63 -18.25
C SER A 352 -6.99 30.18 -17.89
N PRO A 353 -6.63 29.70 -16.67
CA PRO A 353 -6.95 28.34 -16.25
C PRO A 353 -8.42 28.21 -15.85
N VAL A 354 -9.08 27.15 -16.31
CA VAL A 354 -10.40 26.74 -15.82
C VAL A 354 -10.19 25.75 -14.69
N LEU A 355 -10.34 26.23 -13.47
CA LEU A 355 -10.23 25.42 -12.26
C LEU A 355 -11.57 24.74 -11.93
N ARG A 356 -11.54 23.47 -11.53
CA ARG A 356 -12.66 22.77 -10.92
C ARG A 356 -12.23 22.11 -9.63
N GLU A 357 -13.06 22.23 -8.60
CA GLU A 357 -12.89 21.46 -7.37
C GLU A 357 -13.12 19.98 -7.67
N ARG A 358 -12.15 19.14 -7.33
CA ARG A 358 -12.25 17.69 -7.38
C ARG A 358 -11.76 17.09 -6.07
N SER A 359 -12.34 15.96 -5.69
CA SER A 359 -11.88 15.16 -4.57
C SER A 359 -10.77 14.23 -5.06
N VAL A 360 -9.53 14.46 -4.63
CA VAL A 360 -8.35 13.71 -5.08
C VAL A 360 -7.66 13.02 -3.92
N PRO A 361 -7.11 11.80 -4.11
CA PRO A 361 -6.25 11.17 -3.11
C PRO A 361 -5.01 12.04 -2.84
N THR A 362 -4.80 12.39 -1.58
CA THR A 362 -3.70 13.23 -1.13
C THR A 362 -2.96 12.53 0.00
N VAL A 363 -1.64 12.43 -0.15
CA VAL A 363 -0.73 11.82 0.83
C VAL A 363 -0.39 12.85 1.90
N MET A 364 -0.39 12.43 3.16
CA MET A 364 0.08 13.20 4.30
C MET A 364 0.79 12.30 5.32
N HIS A 365 1.59 12.90 6.19
CA HIS A 365 2.35 12.19 7.22
C HIS A 365 1.92 12.71 8.60
N ALA A 366 0.71 12.33 9.01
CA ALA A 366 0.07 12.79 10.23
C ALA A 366 0.00 11.68 11.31
N ASP A 367 -0.15 12.08 12.56
CA ASP A 367 -0.47 11.15 13.66
C ASP A 367 -1.97 10.80 13.56
N ILE A 368 -2.28 9.52 13.31
CA ILE A 368 -3.65 8.99 13.20
C ILE A 368 -4.07 8.21 14.46
N ILE A 369 -3.20 8.15 15.47
CA ILE A 369 -3.52 7.52 16.76
C ILE A 369 -4.44 8.45 17.56
N ARG A 370 -4.14 9.75 17.58
CA ARG A 370 -4.87 10.76 18.36
C ARG A 370 -6.19 11.17 17.72
N ASP A 371 -7.11 11.66 18.55
CA ASP A 371 -8.43 12.13 18.13
C ASP A 371 -8.37 13.31 17.14
N ASP A 372 -7.39 14.21 17.26
CA ASP A 372 -7.23 15.40 16.41
C ASP A 372 -7.37 15.11 14.90
N PHE A 373 -6.78 14.00 14.43
CA PHE A 373 -6.87 13.59 13.02
C PHE A 373 -8.31 13.21 12.62
N TRP A 374 -8.98 12.45 13.49
CA TRP A 374 -10.33 11.96 13.24
C TRP A 374 -11.37 13.08 13.35
N GLU A 375 -11.18 14.01 14.28
CA GLU A 375 -11.99 15.21 14.43
C GLU A 375 -11.83 16.18 13.25
N ALA A 376 -10.63 16.28 12.68
CA ALA A 376 -10.37 17.06 11.46
C ALA A 376 -10.96 16.39 10.19
N HIS A 377 -11.24 15.08 10.24
CA HIS A 377 -11.70 14.29 9.10
C HIS A 377 -12.91 13.38 9.44
N PRO A 378 -14.02 13.93 9.96
CA PRO A 378 -15.15 13.13 10.44
C PRO A 378 -15.83 12.31 9.32
N GLN A 379 -15.70 12.75 8.06
CA GLN A 379 -16.23 12.05 6.91
C GLN A 379 -15.63 10.65 6.69
N LEU A 380 -14.46 10.35 7.28
CA LEU A 380 -13.82 9.04 7.14
C LEU A 380 -14.57 7.94 7.88
N LEU A 381 -15.22 8.29 9.00
CA LEU A 381 -15.99 7.37 9.86
C LEU A 381 -17.50 7.55 9.72
N ALA A 382 -17.95 8.54 8.94
CA ALA A 382 -19.36 8.74 8.65
C ALA A 382 -19.99 7.46 8.03
N PRO A 383 -21.30 7.21 8.21
CA PRO A 383 -21.97 6.04 7.62
C PRO A 383 -21.72 5.89 6.12
#